data_AF-Q5YM00-F1
#
_entry.id   AF-Q5YM00-F1
#
_cell.length_a   1.000
_cell.length_b   1.000
_cell.length_c   1.000
_cell.angle_alpha   90.00
_cell.angle_beta   90.00
_cell.angle_gamma   90.00
#
_symmetry.space_group_name_H-M   'P 1'
#
loop_
_entity.id
_entity.type
_entity.pdbx_description
1 polymer ?
#
loop_
_entity_poly.entity_id
_entity_poly.type
_entity_poly.pdbx_seq_one_letter_code
_entity_poly.pdbx_strand_id
1 'polypeptide(L)'
;MAATGGAAGEKTASSLLLGVRGYTSTLKNASTASCRLSAGHPIEVTLWEASPPALSHFSVHCPDLPSFNGNLLGAPKAIAAAVDDADGQLLLLLRVPIDQLGAPHDNDYLVYHPDPPSPKLDLLPNPPPPTLGDHQLAILSCGDDRYVVAALHVWSEFTSTLRLYRSSCSSGSWTSEEVSVEEPVRDRLCPIPDSAKRQLYHVTTKTITLGGAKGTVGWVDLWRGILLCDVLDEMSPRKLRDMPLPWPAKGNWRMYLNGDVSFCRDIAISQHKDSIKYLEMEIVSPRTVTTTIPTSTSADPTSYLEWVRRSREPQPTTGAVTALLNRVKSILTPTQVTITSCFIASCSATAVMNTGRRLKVKGQPLPCP
;
A
#
# COMPACT_ATOMS: atom_id res chain seq x y z
N MET A 1 -23.75 -12.23 52.75
CA MET A 1 -24.68 -11.34 52.03
C MET A 1 -24.17 -9.91 52.22
N ALA A 2 -23.75 -9.12 51.25
CA ALA A 2 -23.86 -9.08 49.78
C ALA A 2 -22.51 -8.55 49.21
N ALA A 3 -21.90 -9.17 48.19
CA ALA A 3 -22.00 -8.85 46.75
C ALA A 3 -21.63 -7.38 46.41
N THR A 4 -20.36 -7.09 46.08
CA THR A 4 -19.77 -6.99 44.72
C THR A 4 -20.25 -5.82 43.87
N GLY A 5 -19.30 -5.00 43.43
CA GLY A 5 -19.43 -4.02 42.36
C GLY A 5 -18.04 -3.58 41.91
N GLY A 6 -17.24 -4.52 41.39
CA GLY A 6 -15.96 -4.21 40.77
C GLY A 6 -16.21 -3.40 39.50
N ALA A 7 -15.64 -2.20 39.44
CA ALA A 7 -15.55 -1.45 38.21
C ALA A 7 -14.68 -2.25 37.23
N ALA A 8 -15.33 -2.83 36.22
CA ALA A 8 -14.65 -3.42 35.08
C ALA A 8 -13.78 -2.33 34.45
N GLY A 9 -12.46 -2.50 34.55
CA GLY A 9 -11.51 -1.69 33.80
C GLY A 9 -11.76 -1.91 32.32
N GLU A 10 -12.22 -0.87 31.65
CA GLU A 10 -12.31 -0.79 30.20
C GLU A 10 -10.89 -1.04 29.64
N LYS A 11 -10.70 -2.19 28.98
CA LYS A 11 -9.42 -2.61 28.40
C LYS A 11 -9.07 -1.58 27.33
N THR A 12 -8.24 -0.59 27.66
CA THR A 12 -7.77 0.43 26.73
C THR A 12 -7.12 -0.26 25.53
N ALA A 13 -7.72 -0.10 24.35
CA ALA A 13 -7.18 -0.63 23.11
C ALA A 13 -5.77 -0.04 22.88
N SER A 14 -4.75 -0.89 22.97
CA SER A 14 -3.37 -0.52 22.69
C SER A 14 -3.18 -0.36 21.19
N SER A 15 -2.89 0.86 20.73
CA SER A 15 -2.55 1.13 19.33
C SER A 15 -1.02 1.14 19.15
N LEU A 16 -0.54 0.51 18.08
CA LEU A 16 0.87 0.48 17.69
C LEU A 16 1.10 1.26 16.39
N LEU A 17 2.15 2.10 16.35
CA LEU A 17 2.61 2.73 15.11
C LEU A 17 3.96 2.12 14.71
N LEU A 18 3.96 1.27 13.70
CA LEU A 18 5.14 0.47 13.32
C LEU A 18 5.96 1.14 12.20
N GLY A 19 7.27 1.24 12.44
CA GLY A 19 8.27 1.49 11.41
C GLY A 19 8.37 0.29 10.46
N VAL A 20 8.15 0.53 9.18
CA VAL A 20 8.03 -0.51 8.15
C VAL A 20 9.34 -1.26 7.89
N ARG A 21 10.50 -0.68 8.22
CA ARG A 21 11.82 -1.26 7.96
C ARG A 21 12.50 -1.69 9.25
N GLY A 22 13.08 -2.89 9.20
CA GLY A 22 13.91 -3.41 10.26
C GLY A 22 15.34 -2.87 10.18
N TYR A 23 16.04 -2.95 11.31
CA TYR A 23 17.47 -2.64 11.41
C TYR A 23 18.21 -3.78 12.09
N THR A 24 19.53 -3.80 11.96
CA THR A 24 20.36 -4.85 12.55
C THR A 24 20.64 -4.57 14.04
N SER A 25 20.39 -5.54 14.91
CA SER A 25 20.70 -5.48 16.34
C SER A 25 20.93 -6.89 16.89
N THR A 26 21.71 -7.03 17.95
CA THR A 26 21.88 -8.28 18.73
C THR A 26 21.05 -8.31 20.01
N LEU A 27 20.38 -7.19 20.34
CA LEU A 27 19.58 -7.06 21.55
C LEU A 27 18.31 -7.90 21.47
N LYS A 28 17.90 -8.46 22.61
CA LYS A 28 16.75 -9.37 22.75
C LYS A 28 15.81 -8.90 23.86
N ASN A 29 14.54 -9.27 23.75
CA ASN A 29 13.54 -9.04 24.78
C ASN A 29 12.49 -10.18 24.75
N ALA A 30 11.39 -10.03 25.49
CA ALA A 30 10.34 -11.06 25.59
C ALA A 30 9.59 -11.37 24.28
N SER A 31 9.68 -10.49 23.28
CA SER A 31 9.09 -10.70 21.95
C SER A 31 10.03 -11.40 20.97
N THR A 32 11.29 -11.66 21.37
CA THR A 32 12.28 -12.22 20.44
C THR A 32 11.90 -13.63 20.00
N ALA A 33 11.77 -13.83 18.69
CA ALA A 33 11.54 -15.13 18.07
C ALA A 33 12.64 -15.45 17.07
N SER A 34 12.89 -16.73 16.81
CA SER A 34 13.92 -17.17 15.87
C SER A 34 13.44 -18.32 14.99
N CYS A 35 14.02 -18.38 13.79
CA CYS A 35 13.83 -19.48 12.85
C CYS A 35 15.09 -19.65 11.98
N ARG A 36 15.00 -20.50 10.95
CA ARG A 36 16.00 -20.56 9.88
C ARG A 36 15.40 -20.05 8.58
N LEU A 37 16.20 -19.31 7.82
CA LEU A 37 15.92 -18.91 6.45
C LEU A 37 15.99 -20.12 5.51
N SER A 38 15.52 -19.97 4.27
CA SER A 38 15.54 -21.05 3.27
C SER A 38 16.97 -21.53 2.92
N ALA A 39 17.95 -20.63 2.99
CA ALA A 39 19.38 -20.93 2.87
C ALA A 39 19.97 -21.61 4.12
N GLY A 40 19.18 -21.81 5.18
CA GLY A 40 19.60 -22.45 6.43
C GLY A 40 20.19 -21.51 7.48
N HIS A 41 20.41 -20.23 7.15
CA HIS A 41 20.94 -19.23 8.08
C HIS A 41 19.97 -18.94 9.23
N PRO A 42 20.44 -18.86 10.50
CA PRO A 42 19.60 -18.50 11.62
C PRO A 42 19.23 -17.02 11.57
N ILE A 43 17.97 -16.71 11.85
CA ILE A 43 17.47 -15.35 11.96
C ILE A 43 16.67 -15.19 13.24
N GLU A 44 16.85 -14.05 13.90
CA GLU A 44 16.08 -13.65 15.07
C GLU A 44 15.43 -12.29 14.80
N VAL A 45 14.17 -12.15 15.20
CA VAL A 45 13.41 -10.91 15.07
C VAL A 45 12.91 -10.49 16.45
N THR A 46 13.00 -9.19 16.75
CA THR A 46 12.55 -8.63 18.03
C THR A 46 11.76 -7.35 17.79
N LEU A 47 10.59 -7.24 18.41
CA LEU A 47 9.75 -6.04 18.41
C LEU A 47 10.15 -5.11 19.56
N TRP A 48 10.23 -3.83 19.26
CA TRP A 48 10.50 -2.75 20.21
C TRP A 48 9.30 -1.81 20.20
N GLU A 49 8.43 -1.99 21.18
CA GLU A 49 7.21 -1.22 21.29
C GLU A 49 7.48 0.17 21.87
N ALA A 50 6.85 1.16 21.28
CA ALA A 50 6.80 2.52 21.78
C ALA A 50 5.35 3.02 21.71
N SER A 51 4.94 3.83 22.70
CA SER A 51 3.61 4.43 22.68
C SER A 51 3.52 5.49 21.56
N PRO A 52 2.47 5.47 20.72
CA PRO A 52 2.25 6.53 19.74
C PRO A 52 2.24 7.92 20.39
N PRO A 53 2.79 8.97 19.74
CA PRO A 53 3.20 9.02 18.33
C PRO A 53 4.62 8.50 18.05
N ALA A 54 5.34 7.98 19.06
CA ALA A 54 6.64 7.37 18.82
C ALA A 54 6.50 6.11 17.95
N LEU A 55 7.50 5.84 17.12
CA LEU A 55 7.53 4.68 16.24
C LEU A 55 8.04 3.46 16.99
N SER A 56 7.17 2.46 17.12
CA SER A 56 7.60 1.09 17.36
C SER A 56 8.41 0.60 16.16
N HIS A 57 9.36 -0.28 16.39
CA HIS A 57 10.27 -0.77 15.35
C HIS A 57 10.62 -2.23 15.62
N PHE A 58 11.17 -2.92 14.62
CA PHE A 58 11.68 -4.27 14.80
C PHE A 58 13.14 -4.35 14.41
N SER A 59 13.89 -5.17 15.12
CA SER A 59 15.27 -5.48 14.76
C SER A 59 15.40 -6.90 14.26
N VAL A 60 16.38 -7.11 13.38
CA VAL A 60 16.74 -8.42 12.85
C VAL A 60 18.18 -8.73 13.20
N HIS A 61 18.41 -9.89 13.81
CA HIS A 61 19.73 -10.46 14.00
C HIS A 61 19.90 -11.66 13.07
N CYS A 62 20.83 -11.56 12.12
CA CYS A 62 21.26 -12.70 11.34
C CYS A 62 22.76 -12.52 11.07
N PRO A 63 23.63 -13.29 11.75
CA PRO A 63 25.09 -13.16 11.60
C PRO A 63 25.59 -13.33 10.17
N ASP A 64 24.89 -14.16 9.39
CA ASP A 64 25.28 -14.53 8.03
C ASP A 64 24.71 -13.58 6.97
N LEU A 65 23.74 -12.73 7.33
CA LEU A 65 23.28 -11.67 6.44
C LEU A 65 24.23 -10.46 6.57
N PRO A 66 24.72 -9.91 5.46
CA PRO A 66 25.51 -8.67 5.49
C PRO A 66 24.69 -7.56 6.15
N SER A 67 25.37 -6.69 6.90
CA SER A 67 24.71 -5.52 7.49
C SER A 67 24.09 -4.66 6.39
N PHE A 68 22.77 -4.52 6.38
CA PHE A 68 22.04 -3.68 5.41
C PHE A 68 22.12 -2.18 5.75
N ASN A 69 23.09 -1.77 6.58
CA ASN A 69 23.27 -0.40 7.04
C ASN A 69 23.50 0.53 5.83
N GLY A 70 22.51 1.38 5.54
CA GLY A 70 22.54 2.33 4.42
C GLY A 70 21.90 1.85 3.12
N ASN A 71 21.62 0.54 2.95
CA ASN A 71 20.88 0.03 1.79
C ASN A 71 19.40 -0.16 2.12
N LEU A 72 18.61 0.89 1.86
CA LEU A 72 17.17 0.91 2.10
C LEU A 72 16.36 -0.12 1.29
N LEU A 73 16.94 -0.65 0.20
CA LEU A 73 16.31 -1.67 -0.64
C LEU A 73 16.55 -3.09 -0.10
N GLY A 74 17.67 -3.31 0.58
CA GLY A 74 18.07 -4.61 1.15
C GLY A 74 17.59 -4.85 2.59
N ALA A 75 17.02 -3.85 3.25
CA ALA A 75 16.56 -4.02 4.64
C ALA A 75 15.30 -4.92 4.73
N PRO A 76 15.22 -5.79 5.76
CA PRO A 76 13.99 -6.49 6.11
C PRO A 76 12.82 -5.52 6.28
N LYS A 77 11.62 -5.95 5.87
CA LYS A 77 10.46 -5.07 5.79
C LYS A 77 9.20 -5.75 6.32
N ALA A 78 8.44 -5.07 7.17
CA ALA A 78 7.08 -5.45 7.50
C ALA A 78 6.16 -5.03 6.34
N ILE A 79 5.55 -6.00 5.66
CA ILE A 79 4.77 -5.76 4.43
C ILE A 79 3.26 -5.83 4.66
N ALA A 80 2.81 -6.57 5.67
CA ALA A 80 1.44 -6.60 6.12
C ALA A 80 1.38 -6.88 7.62
N ALA A 81 0.26 -6.51 8.24
CA ALA A 81 -0.02 -6.79 9.64
C ALA A 81 -1.48 -7.21 9.81
N ALA A 82 -1.74 -8.07 10.79
CA ALA A 82 -3.07 -8.40 11.25
C ALA A 82 -3.10 -8.36 12.78
N VAL A 83 -4.28 -8.15 13.33
CA VAL A 83 -4.52 -8.29 14.77
C VAL A 83 -5.67 -9.27 14.93
N ASP A 84 -5.55 -10.18 15.89
CA ASP A 84 -6.64 -11.08 16.24
C ASP A 84 -7.75 -10.29 16.96
N ASP A 85 -8.97 -10.35 16.42
CA ASP A 85 -10.11 -9.61 16.97
C ASP A 85 -10.53 -10.12 18.36
N ALA A 86 -10.25 -11.38 18.70
CA ALA A 86 -10.63 -11.98 19.99
C ALA A 86 -9.63 -11.64 21.09
N ASP A 87 -8.33 -11.85 20.83
CA ASP A 87 -7.29 -11.79 21.86
C ASP A 87 -6.36 -10.57 21.73
N GLY A 88 -6.44 -9.83 20.61
CA GLY A 88 -5.62 -8.65 20.34
C GLY A 88 -4.18 -8.97 19.93
N GLN A 89 -3.89 -10.23 19.58
CA GLN A 89 -2.55 -10.68 19.21
C GLN A 89 -2.12 -10.11 17.85
N LEU A 90 -0.90 -9.60 17.77
CA LEU A 90 -0.32 -9.00 16.58
C LEU A 90 0.35 -10.07 15.70
N LEU A 91 0.09 -10.00 14.40
CA LEU A 91 0.80 -10.77 13.38
C LEU A 91 1.47 -9.83 12.41
N LEU A 92 2.75 -10.07 12.13
CA LEU A 92 3.51 -9.34 11.11
C LEU A 92 3.97 -10.28 10.01
N LEU A 93 3.65 -9.92 8.76
CA LEU A 93 4.27 -10.54 7.60
C LEU A 93 5.52 -9.75 7.23
N LEU A 94 6.67 -10.40 7.35
CA LEU A 94 7.98 -9.81 7.09
C LEU A 94 8.54 -10.36 5.77
N ARG A 95 9.26 -9.51 5.05
CA ARG A 95 10.08 -9.89 3.90
C ARG A 95 11.55 -9.68 4.25
N VAL A 96 12.37 -10.71 4.04
CA VAL A 96 13.81 -10.70 4.27
C VAL A 96 14.52 -10.98 2.94
N PRO A 97 15.27 -10.01 2.38
CA PRO A 97 16.07 -10.24 1.18
C PRO A 97 17.22 -11.23 1.47
N ILE A 98 17.41 -12.21 0.58
CA ILE A 98 18.45 -13.26 0.73
C ILE A 98 19.67 -12.95 -0.16
N ASP A 99 19.46 -12.41 -1.36
CA ASP A 99 20.55 -12.03 -2.28
C ASP A 99 20.80 -10.50 -2.32
N GLN A 100 22.07 -10.14 -2.36
CA GLN A 100 22.60 -8.77 -2.24
C GLN A 100 22.44 -7.93 -3.51
N LEU A 101 22.17 -8.55 -4.67
CA LEU A 101 22.02 -7.82 -5.93
C LEU A 101 20.63 -7.21 -6.15
N GLY A 102 19.70 -7.36 -5.19
CA GLY A 102 18.39 -6.74 -5.25
C GLY A 102 17.52 -7.27 -6.41
N ALA A 103 17.82 -8.47 -6.91
CA ALA A 103 16.90 -9.16 -7.79
C ALA A 103 15.61 -9.44 -7.00
N PRO A 104 14.42 -9.10 -7.53
CA PRO A 104 13.15 -9.23 -6.80
C PRO A 104 12.75 -10.68 -6.49
N HIS A 105 13.60 -11.65 -6.80
CA HIS A 105 13.24 -13.07 -6.90
C HIS A 105 13.67 -13.94 -5.73
N ASP A 106 14.62 -13.50 -4.87
CA ASP A 106 15.10 -14.29 -3.73
C ASP A 106 14.84 -13.58 -2.39
N ASN A 107 13.57 -13.58 -1.99
CA ASN A 107 13.14 -13.10 -0.68
C ASN A 107 12.57 -14.27 0.12
N ASP A 108 12.89 -14.32 1.41
CA ASP A 108 12.15 -15.15 2.35
C ASP A 108 11.00 -14.32 2.95
N TYR A 109 9.85 -14.96 3.10
CA TYR A 109 8.70 -14.38 3.77
C TYR A 109 8.53 -15.07 5.11
N LEU A 110 8.44 -14.28 6.18
CA LEU A 110 8.32 -14.78 7.55
C LEU A 110 7.01 -14.27 8.17
N VAL A 111 6.32 -15.11 8.94
CA VAL A 111 5.23 -14.68 9.81
C VAL A 111 5.74 -14.60 11.24
N TYR A 112 5.69 -13.40 11.80
CA TYR A 112 6.19 -13.11 13.13
C TYR A 112 5.03 -12.84 14.09
N HIS A 113 5.00 -13.62 15.17
CA HIS A 113 4.13 -13.48 16.34
C HIS A 113 5.00 -12.91 17.47
N PRO A 114 4.88 -11.62 17.81
CA PRO A 114 5.70 -11.00 18.83
C PRO A 114 5.17 -11.21 20.26
N ASP A 115 3.92 -11.63 20.41
CA ASP A 115 3.23 -11.64 21.70
C ASP A 115 3.80 -12.68 22.68
N PRO A 116 4.24 -12.26 23.88
CA PRO A 116 4.58 -13.18 24.96
C PRO A 116 3.34 -13.95 25.47
N PRO A 117 3.52 -15.14 26.07
CA PRO A 117 4.79 -15.76 26.50
C PRO A 117 5.49 -16.59 25.42
N SER A 118 4.91 -16.73 24.23
CA SER A 118 5.38 -17.65 23.19
C SER A 118 5.58 -16.94 21.85
N PRO A 119 6.54 -16.00 21.75
CA PRO A 119 6.86 -15.37 20.49
C PRO A 119 7.34 -16.42 19.47
N LYS A 120 6.87 -16.32 18.23
CA LYS A 120 7.07 -17.32 17.18
C LYS A 120 7.44 -16.69 15.86
N LEU A 121 8.32 -17.34 15.11
CA LEU A 121 8.72 -16.93 13.78
C LEU A 121 8.63 -18.13 12.83
N ASP A 122 7.79 -18.00 11.82
CA ASP A 122 7.54 -19.06 10.84
C ASP A 122 8.08 -18.65 9.47
N LEU A 123 8.92 -19.50 8.86
CA LEU A 123 9.31 -19.34 7.46
C LEU A 123 8.20 -19.86 6.55
N LEU A 124 7.74 -19.01 5.63
CA LEU A 124 6.81 -19.40 4.59
C LEU A 124 7.55 -20.03 3.40
N PRO A 125 6.99 -21.05 2.74
CA PRO A 125 7.44 -21.44 1.42
C PRO A 125 7.24 -20.28 0.45
N ASN A 126 8.11 -20.17 -0.55
CA ASN A 126 7.96 -19.12 -1.56
C ASN A 126 6.66 -19.29 -2.38
N PRO A 127 5.92 -18.21 -2.65
CA PRO A 127 4.75 -18.27 -3.51
C PRO A 127 5.12 -18.80 -4.91
N PRO A 128 4.26 -19.62 -5.54
CA PRO A 128 4.46 -20.05 -6.91
C PRO A 128 4.61 -18.87 -7.88
N PRO A 129 5.45 -18.99 -8.93
CA PRO A 129 5.58 -17.95 -9.95
C PRO A 129 4.24 -17.55 -10.61
N PRO A 130 4.12 -16.32 -11.16
CA PRO A 130 5.12 -15.25 -11.13
C PRO A 130 5.32 -14.61 -9.74
N THR A 131 6.49 -13.97 -9.59
CA THR A 131 6.88 -13.18 -8.41
C THR A 131 5.85 -12.08 -8.13
N LEU A 132 5.51 -11.94 -6.85
CA LEU A 132 4.55 -10.96 -6.35
C LEU A 132 5.29 -9.82 -5.64
N GLY A 133 4.79 -8.60 -5.79
CA GLY A 133 5.26 -7.47 -5.00
C GLY A 133 4.68 -7.49 -3.59
N ASP A 134 5.40 -6.92 -2.62
CA ASP A 134 4.99 -6.78 -1.21
C ASP A 134 3.53 -6.33 -1.04
N HIS A 135 3.11 -5.36 -1.84
CA HIS A 135 1.81 -4.71 -1.76
C HIS A 135 0.65 -5.63 -2.18
N GLN A 136 0.93 -6.79 -2.77
CA GLN A 136 -0.07 -7.78 -3.18
C GLN A 136 -0.34 -8.82 -2.09
N LEU A 137 0.49 -8.88 -1.05
CA LEU A 137 0.37 -9.82 0.05
C LEU A 137 -0.41 -9.20 1.21
N ALA A 138 -1.29 -9.99 1.80
CA ALA A 138 -2.04 -9.69 2.99
C ALA A 138 -1.91 -10.83 3.99
N ILE A 139 -2.11 -10.53 5.27
CA ILE A 139 -2.16 -11.52 6.33
C ILE A 139 -3.46 -11.35 7.13
N LEU A 140 -3.98 -12.46 7.62
CA LEU A 140 -5.16 -12.57 8.46
C LEU A 140 -4.83 -13.44 9.67
N SER A 141 -5.27 -13.03 10.86
CA SER A 141 -5.39 -13.96 11.99
C SER A 141 -6.65 -14.80 11.83
N CYS A 142 -6.60 -16.05 12.27
CA CYS A 142 -7.73 -16.99 12.26
C CYS A 142 -8.01 -17.57 13.66
N GLY A 143 -7.44 -16.97 14.72
CA GLY A 143 -7.48 -17.50 16.07
C GLY A 143 -6.62 -18.76 16.25
N ASP A 144 -6.35 -19.09 17.51
CA ASP A 144 -5.58 -20.28 17.92
C ASP A 144 -4.18 -20.35 17.25
N ASP A 145 -3.46 -19.23 17.16
CA ASP A 145 -2.16 -19.11 16.49
C ASP A 145 -2.17 -19.51 15.00
N ARG A 146 -3.35 -19.51 14.37
CA ARG A 146 -3.50 -19.79 12.94
C ARG A 146 -3.61 -18.50 12.15
N TYR A 147 -3.10 -18.55 10.93
CA TYR A 147 -3.12 -17.42 10.02
C TYR A 147 -3.27 -17.87 8.58
N VAL A 148 -3.71 -16.93 7.76
CA VAL A 148 -3.75 -17.07 6.31
C VAL A 148 -2.98 -15.93 5.69
N VAL A 149 -2.09 -16.27 4.75
CA VAL A 149 -1.44 -15.29 3.88
C VAL A 149 -2.11 -15.38 2.52
N ALA A 150 -2.65 -14.24 2.07
CA ALA A 150 -3.37 -14.13 0.82
C ALA A 150 -2.60 -13.23 -0.15
N ALA A 151 -2.49 -13.64 -1.40
CA ALA A 151 -1.90 -12.82 -2.45
C ALA A 151 -2.76 -12.82 -3.71
N LEU A 152 -2.87 -11.67 -4.37
CA LEU A 152 -3.64 -11.52 -5.60
C LEU A 152 -2.74 -11.08 -6.76
N HIS A 153 -2.64 -11.96 -7.76
CA HIS A 153 -1.96 -11.66 -9.02
C HIS A 153 -2.98 -11.26 -10.09
N VAL A 154 -3.01 -9.98 -10.44
CA VAL A 154 -3.84 -9.47 -11.54
C VAL A 154 -3.06 -9.61 -12.85
N TRP A 155 -3.56 -10.43 -13.77
CA TRP A 155 -2.92 -10.70 -15.07
C TRP A 155 -3.81 -10.39 -16.28
N SER A 156 -5.09 -10.12 -16.02
CA SER A 156 -6.11 -9.76 -17.01
C SER A 156 -6.96 -8.62 -16.45
N GLU A 157 -7.84 -8.06 -17.27
CA GLU A 157 -8.67 -6.90 -16.90
C GLU A 157 -9.59 -7.20 -15.71
N PHE A 158 -10.25 -8.37 -15.72
CA PHE A 158 -11.22 -8.77 -14.69
C PHE A 158 -10.96 -10.14 -14.07
N THR A 159 -9.87 -10.81 -14.46
CA THR A 159 -9.48 -12.10 -13.88
C THR A 159 -8.13 -12.00 -13.20
N SER A 160 -7.97 -12.79 -12.14
CA SER A 160 -6.81 -12.78 -11.27
C SER A 160 -6.58 -14.17 -10.69
N THR A 161 -5.35 -14.43 -10.26
CA THR A 161 -5.01 -15.63 -9.51
C THR A 161 -4.91 -15.28 -8.04
N LEU A 162 -5.81 -15.84 -7.23
CA LEU A 162 -5.74 -15.79 -5.77
C LEU A 162 -4.84 -16.94 -5.29
N ARG A 163 -3.84 -16.60 -4.48
CA ARG A 163 -2.95 -17.57 -3.83
C ARG A 163 -3.12 -17.50 -2.33
N LEU A 164 -3.30 -18.66 -1.70
CA LEU A 164 -3.52 -18.75 -0.27
C LEU A 164 -2.54 -19.75 0.35
N TYR A 165 -1.82 -19.30 1.37
CA TYR A 165 -1.11 -20.14 2.31
C TYR A 165 -1.87 -20.17 3.63
N ARG A 166 -2.13 -21.36 4.16
CA ARG A 166 -2.83 -21.56 5.42
C ARG A 166 -1.92 -22.29 6.39
N SER A 167 -1.68 -21.72 7.58
CA SER A 167 -0.79 -22.35 8.56
C SER A 167 -1.30 -23.68 9.10
N SER A 168 -2.62 -23.90 9.08
CA SER A 168 -3.27 -25.15 9.47
C SER A 168 -3.17 -26.26 8.43
N CYS A 169 -2.74 -25.96 7.20
CA CYS A 169 -2.71 -26.96 6.14
C CYS A 169 -1.47 -27.86 6.29
N SER A 170 -1.70 -29.16 6.45
CA SER A 170 -0.63 -30.14 6.64
C SER A 170 0.32 -30.26 5.44
N SER A 171 -0.09 -29.83 4.24
CA SER A 171 0.79 -29.83 3.06
C SER A 171 1.86 -28.74 3.12
N GLY A 172 1.67 -27.71 3.96
CA GLY A 172 2.58 -26.56 4.05
C GLY A 172 2.80 -25.88 2.70
N SER A 173 1.81 -25.88 1.80
CA SER A 173 1.95 -25.41 0.42
C SER A 173 0.92 -24.34 0.06
N TRP A 174 1.25 -23.53 -0.96
CA TRP A 174 0.34 -22.54 -1.51
C TRP A 174 -0.73 -23.21 -2.37
N THR A 175 -1.97 -22.79 -2.18
CA THR A 175 -3.10 -23.10 -3.09
C THR A 175 -3.30 -21.96 -4.07
N SER A 176 -3.78 -22.24 -5.28
CA SER A 176 -4.08 -21.24 -6.31
C SER A 176 -5.49 -21.45 -6.84
N GLU A 177 -6.23 -20.36 -6.99
CA GLU A 177 -7.58 -20.33 -7.54
C GLU A 177 -7.70 -19.15 -8.52
N GLU A 178 -8.37 -19.37 -9.65
CA GLU A 178 -8.75 -18.26 -10.53
C GLU A 178 -10.01 -17.59 -9.99
N VAL A 179 -9.94 -16.26 -9.84
CA VAL A 179 -11.04 -15.44 -9.34
C VAL A 179 -11.34 -14.33 -10.34
N SER A 180 -12.62 -13.99 -10.46
CA SER A 180 -13.10 -12.94 -11.37
C SER A 180 -13.76 -11.80 -10.60
N VAL A 181 -13.62 -10.58 -11.10
CA VAL A 181 -14.36 -9.41 -10.61
C VAL A 181 -15.85 -9.57 -10.91
N GLU A 182 -16.66 -9.53 -9.87
CA GLU A 182 -18.11 -9.46 -9.97
C GLU A 182 -18.52 -8.03 -10.28
N GLU A 183 -19.26 -7.84 -11.38
CA GLU A 183 -19.79 -6.56 -11.83
C GLU A 183 -18.75 -5.42 -11.82
N PRO A 184 -17.79 -5.39 -12.77
CA PRO A 184 -16.80 -4.31 -12.82
C PRO A 184 -17.45 -2.96 -13.14
N VAL A 185 -17.66 -2.13 -12.12
CA VAL A 185 -18.40 -0.85 -12.23
C VAL A 185 -17.50 0.37 -12.45
N ARG A 186 -16.18 0.25 -12.19
CA ARG A 186 -15.29 1.42 -12.11
C ARG A 186 -15.19 2.21 -13.40
N ASP A 187 -15.09 1.57 -14.57
CA ASP A 187 -14.95 2.29 -15.84
C ASP A 187 -16.21 3.05 -16.24
N ARG A 188 -17.38 2.58 -15.78
CA ARG A 188 -18.64 3.30 -15.92
C ARG A 188 -18.70 4.53 -15.00
N LEU A 189 -18.20 4.41 -13.78
CA LEU A 189 -18.27 5.47 -12.76
C LEU A 189 -17.14 6.50 -12.88
N CYS A 190 -15.92 6.07 -13.14
CA CYS A 190 -14.70 6.86 -13.19
C CYS A 190 -13.81 6.35 -14.36
N PRO A 191 -14.19 6.65 -15.61
CA PRO A 191 -13.49 6.14 -16.80
C PRO A 191 -12.01 6.55 -16.81
N ILE A 192 -11.16 5.68 -17.38
CA ILE A 192 -9.76 5.99 -17.65
C ILE A 192 -9.68 6.98 -18.84
N PRO A 193 -8.95 8.10 -18.70
CA PRO A 193 -8.59 8.97 -19.82
C PRO A 193 -7.63 8.27 -20.78
N ASP A 194 -7.79 8.49 -22.08
CA ASP A 194 -6.88 7.97 -23.11
C ASP A 194 -5.45 8.52 -22.92
N SER A 195 -5.32 9.71 -22.33
CA SER A 195 -4.04 10.32 -21.95
C SER A 195 -3.36 9.66 -20.74
N ALA A 196 -4.02 8.74 -20.05
CA ALA A 196 -3.45 8.07 -18.89
C ALA A 196 -2.35 7.08 -19.31
N LYS A 197 -1.21 7.11 -18.62
CA LYS A 197 -0.11 6.17 -18.82
C LYS A 197 -0.51 4.74 -18.45
N ARG A 198 -1.38 4.58 -17.46
CA ARG A 198 -1.90 3.29 -17.00
C ARG A 198 -3.32 3.06 -17.51
N GLN A 199 -3.47 2.08 -18.40
CA GLN A 199 -4.73 1.62 -18.99
C GLN A 199 -5.18 0.28 -18.37
N LEU A 200 -4.96 0.10 -17.07
CA LEU A 200 -5.29 -1.13 -16.34
C LEU A 200 -6.47 -0.91 -15.39
N TYR A 201 -7.35 -1.90 -15.28
CA TYR A 201 -8.49 -1.88 -14.36
C TYR A 201 -8.07 -1.73 -12.90
N HIS A 202 -7.03 -2.46 -12.51
CA HIS A 202 -6.53 -2.51 -11.15
C HIS A 202 -5.01 -2.67 -11.12
N VAL A 203 -4.35 -1.89 -10.28
CA VAL A 203 -2.98 -2.14 -9.83
C VAL A 203 -3.00 -1.98 -8.33
N THR A 204 -2.70 -3.07 -7.63
CA THR A 204 -2.64 -3.05 -6.18
C THR A 204 -1.51 -2.12 -5.73
N THR A 205 -1.82 -1.27 -4.77
CA THR A 205 -0.89 -0.29 -4.17
C THR A 205 -0.61 -0.62 -2.71
N LYS A 206 -1.59 -1.22 -2.02
CA LYS A 206 -1.49 -1.79 -0.68
C LYS A 206 -2.63 -2.80 -0.47
N THR A 207 -2.53 -3.57 0.60
CA THR A 207 -3.60 -4.45 1.08
C THR A 207 -4.19 -3.89 2.37
N ILE A 208 -5.44 -4.26 2.63
CA ILE A 208 -6.16 -4.01 3.88
C ILE A 208 -6.85 -5.28 4.31
N THR A 209 -6.95 -5.47 5.61
CA THR A 209 -7.67 -6.58 6.22
C THR A 209 -8.93 -6.03 6.87
N LEU A 210 -10.09 -6.46 6.40
CA LEU A 210 -11.38 -6.13 7.03
C LEU A 210 -11.73 -7.14 8.13
N GLY A 211 -11.27 -8.39 7.98
CA GLY A 211 -11.49 -9.44 8.97
C GLY A 211 -12.92 -9.97 8.95
N GLY A 212 -13.47 -10.23 10.14
CA GLY A 212 -14.80 -10.84 10.31
C GLY A 212 -14.84 -12.33 9.99
N ALA A 213 -16.03 -12.93 10.12
CA ALA A 213 -16.22 -14.39 10.00
C ALA A 213 -15.77 -14.98 8.65
N LYS A 214 -15.81 -14.18 7.59
CA LYS A 214 -15.37 -14.57 6.24
C LYS A 214 -13.91 -14.24 5.93
N GLY A 215 -13.21 -13.55 6.85
CA GLY A 215 -11.84 -13.08 6.69
C GLY A 215 -11.65 -12.23 5.44
N THR A 216 -12.42 -11.15 5.29
CA THR A 216 -12.39 -10.36 4.05
C THR A 216 -11.09 -9.57 3.94
N VAL A 217 -10.43 -9.69 2.77
CA VAL A 217 -9.21 -8.96 2.39
C VAL A 217 -9.52 -8.01 1.24
N GLY A 218 -8.96 -6.81 1.29
CA GLY A 218 -9.04 -5.83 0.22
C GLY A 218 -7.69 -5.57 -0.43
N TRP A 219 -7.62 -5.72 -1.75
CA TRP A 219 -6.51 -5.22 -2.57
C TRP A 219 -6.87 -3.83 -3.08
N VAL A 220 -6.11 -2.83 -2.63
CA VAL A 220 -6.43 -1.41 -2.85
C VAL A 220 -5.65 -0.89 -4.04
N ASP A 221 -6.36 -0.34 -5.01
CA ASP A 221 -5.82 0.59 -6.01
C ASP A 221 -6.26 2.00 -5.59
N LEU A 222 -5.34 2.77 -5.00
CA LEU A 222 -5.64 4.10 -4.45
C LEU A 222 -6.17 5.09 -5.50
N TRP A 223 -6.00 4.83 -6.80
CA TRP A 223 -6.64 5.64 -7.84
C TRP A 223 -8.05 5.16 -8.18
N ARG A 224 -8.27 3.85 -8.20
CA ARG A 224 -9.46 3.23 -8.83
C ARG A 224 -10.50 2.70 -7.85
N GLY A 225 -10.09 1.97 -6.83
CA GLY A 225 -11.01 1.14 -6.06
C GLY A 225 -10.34 0.03 -5.25
N ILE A 226 -11.15 -0.72 -4.52
CA ILE A 226 -10.76 -1.87 -3.71
C ILE A 226 -11.39 -3.13 -4.30
N LEU A 227 -10.60 -4.17 -4.53
CA LEU A 227 -11.12 -5.52 -4.82
C LEU A 227 -11.19 -6.29 -3.51
N LEU A 228 -12.39 -6.66 -3.09
CA LEU A 228 -12.64 -7.38 -1.84
C LEU A 228 -12.83 -8.88 -2.10
N CYS A 229 -12.20 -9.73 -1.31
CA CYS A 229 -12.36 -11.18 -1.36
C CYS A 229 -12.57 -11.76 0.02
N ASP A 230 -13.53 -12.66 0.15
CA ASP A 230 -13.81 -13.43 1.36
C ASP A 230 -12.93 -14.69 1.34
N VAL A 231 -11.72 -14.60 1.90
CA VAL A 231 -10.70 -15.65 1.68
C VAL A 231 -10.90 -16.90 2.55
N LEU A 232 -11.65 -16.76 3.65
CA LEU A 232 -12.01 -17.88 4.53
C LEU A 232 -13.36 -18.52 4.15
N ASP A 233 -14.13 -17.89 3.28
CA ASP A 233 -15.37 -18.48 2.76
C ASP A 233 -15.04 -19.70 1.90
N GLU A 234 -15.75 -20.81 2.10
CA GLU A 234 -15.54 -22.07 1.38
C GLU A 234 -16.27 -22.11 0.02
N MET A 235 -17.11 -21.12 -0.26
CA MET A 235 -17.78 -20.95 -1.56
C MET A 235 -16.76 -20.84 -2.71
N SER A 236 -16.87 -21.73 -3.70
CA SER A 236 -16.04 -21.76 -4.91
C SER A 236 -16.92 -21.80 -6.17
N PRO A 237 -16.58 -21.06 -7.26
CA PRO A 237 -15.41 -20.19 -7.38
C PRO A 237 -15.60 -18.88 -6.60
N ARG A 238 -14.56 -18.47 -5.86
CA ARG A 238 -14.57 -17.17 -5.16
C ARG A 238 -14.67 -16.03 -6.18
N LYS A 239 -15.36 -14.97 -5.78
CA LYS A 239 -15.54 -13.75 -6.58
C LYS A 239 -14.93 -12.55 -5.89
N LEU A 240 -14.38 -11.64 -6.70
CA LEU A 240 -13.86 -10.37 -6.22
C LEU A 240 -14.96 -9.33 -6.30
N ARG A 241 -15.39 -8.80 -5.15
CA ARG A 241 -16.37 -7.72 -5.10
C ARG A 241 -15.69 -6.39 -5.38
N ASP A 242 -16.25 -5.63 -6.29
CA ASP A 242 -15.69 -4.35 -6.70
C ASP A 242 -16.24 -3.18 -5.88
N MET A 243 -15.38 -2.50 -5.14
CA MET A 243 -15.71 -1.27 -4.41
C MET A 243 -14.99 -0.06 -5.03
N PRO A 244 -15.70 0.81 -5.79
CA PRO A 244 -15.10 1.99 -6.41
C PRO A 244 -14.71 3.04 -5.35
N LEU A 245 -13.60 3.74 -5.59
CA LEU A 245 -13.23 4.92 -4.79
C LEU A 245 -13.83 6.20 -5.35
N PRO A 246 -13.95 7.26 -4.53
CA PRO A 246 -14.34 8.58 -5.00
C PRO A 246 -13.43 9.10 -6.12
N TRP A 247 -14.02 9.92 -7.00
CA TRP A 247 -13.29 10.56 -8.08
C TRP A 247 -12.10 11.36 -7.57
N PRO A 248 -10.99 11.40 -8.34
CA PRO A 248 -9.90 12.32 -8.10
C PRO A 248 -10.38 13.74 -7.88
N ALA A 249 -9.89 14.35 -6.80
CA ALA A 249 -10.06 15.77 -6.57
C ALA A 249 -9.50 16.54 -7.76
N LYS A 250 -10.07 17.71 -8.06
CA LYS A 250 -9.78 18.46 -9.27
C LYS A 250 -8.29 18.75 -9.46
N GLY A 251 -7.58 19.07 -8.39
CA GLY A 251 -6.13 19.29 -8.39
C GLY A 251 -5.32 18.07 -8.81
N ASN A 252 -5.86 16.86 -8.65
CA ASN A 252 -5.20 15.60 -8.93
C ASN A 252 -5.57 14.99 -10.29
N TRP A 253 -6.47 15.60 -11.08
CA TRP A 253 -6.90 15.04 -12.39
C TRP A 253 -5.72 14.74 -13.31
N ARG A 254 -4.73 15.63 -13.41
CA ARG A 254 -3.53 15.41 -14.23
C ARG A 254 -2.66 14.24 -13.74
N MET A 255 -2.70 13.95 -12.44
CA MET A 255 -1.92 12.89 -11.79
C MET A 255 -2.63 11.54 -11.83
N TYR A 256 -3.96 11.54 -12.00
CA TYR A 256 -4.75 10.31 -12.09
C TYR A 256 -4.13 9.35 -13.10
N LEU A 257 -3.69 8.19 -12.60
CA LEU A 257 -3.07 7.11 -13.38
C LEU A 257 -1.77 7.48 -14.12
N ASN A 258 -1.18 8.63 -13.81
CA ASN A 258 0.00 9.18 -14.49
C ASN A 258 1.25 9.35 -13.60
N GLY A 259 1.06 9.25 -12.29
CA GLY A 259 2.13 9.37 -11.29
C GLY A 259 1.86 8.53 -10.06
N ASP A 260 2.82 8.57 -9.13
CA ASP A 260 2.69 7.91 -7.84
C ASP A 260 1.54 8.52 -7.03
N VAL A 261 0.79 7.67 -6.37
CA VAL A 261 -0.41 8.01 -5.60
C VAL A 261 -0.11 8.13 -4.10
N SER A 262 1.01 7.54 -3.65
CA SER A 262 1.36 7.33 -2.25
C SER A 262 1.43 8.61 -1.41
N PHE A 263 1.67 9.76 -2.03
CA PHE A 263 1.76 11.05 -1.35
C PHE A 263 0.45 11.85 -1.34
N CYS A 264 -0.60 11.41 -2.05
CA CYS A 264 -1.83 12.18 -2.21
C CYS A 264 -3.09 11.41 -1.85
N ARG A 265 -3.09 10.07 -1.82
CA ARG A 265 -4.25 9.29 -1.37
C ARG A 265 -3.82 8.16 -0.46
N ASP A 266 -4.64 7.87 0.54
CA ASP A 266 -4.45 6.69 1.39
C ASP A 266 -5.79 6.16 1.92
N ILE A 267 -5.77 4.90 2.36
CA ILE A 267 -6.90 4.21 2.98
C ILE A 267 -6.46 3.56 4.28
N ALA A 268 -7.30 3.70 5.29
CA ALA A 268 -7.17 3.03 6.58
C ALA A 268 -8.51 2.42 7.01
N ILE A 269 -8.42 1.29 7.72
CA ILE A 269 -9.57 0.65 8.35
C ILE A 269 -9.73 1.19 9.76
N SER A 270 -10.96 1.51 10.13
CA SER A 270 -11.34 1.91 11.47
C SER A 270 -12.26 0.85 12.04
N GLN A 271 -11.70 -0.23 12.59
CA GLN A 271 -12.47 -1.36 13.14
C GLN A 271 -13.52 -0.88 14.16
N HIS A 272 -13.14 -0.04 15.13
CA HIS A 272 -14.10 0.51 16.11
C HIS A 272 -15.27 1.33 15.53
N LYS A 273 -15.18 1.74 14.27
CA LYS A 273 -16.20 2.56 13.61
C LYS A 273 -16.79 1.86 12.39
N ASP A 274 -16.52 0.57 12.22
CA ASP A 274 -16.94 -0.24 11.07
C ASP A 274 -16.89 0.53 9.75
N SER A 275 -15.75 1.21 9.50
CA SER A 275 -15.63 2.12 8.35
C SER A 275 -14.26 2.08 7.72
N ILE A 276 -14.30 2.23 6.39
CA ILE A 276 -13.12 2.48 5.57
C ILE A 276 -12.95 4.01 5.49
N LYS A 277 -11.83 4.51 5.98
CA LYS A 277 -11.47 5.92 5.88
C LYS A 277 -10.61 6.13 4.65
N TYR A 278 -11.08 6.98 3.77
CA TYR A 278 -10.37 7.43 2.58
C TYR A 278 -9.86 8.85 2.77
N LEU A 279 -8.59 9.07 2.44
CA LEU A 279 -7.95 10.38 2.46
C LEU A 279 -7.51 10.75 1.05
N GLU A 280 -7.76 12.00 0.66
CA GLU A 280 -7.15 12.63 -0.50
C GLU A 280 -6.60 14.02 -0.16
N MET A 281 -5.41 14.32 -0.65
CA MET A 281 -4.73 15.61 -0.52
C MET A 281 -4.49 16.22 -1.90
N GLU A 282 -4.75 17.51 -2.02
CA GLU A 282 -4.41 18.32 -3.20
C GLU A 282 -3.16 19.15 -2.87
N ILE A 283 -2.03 18.83 -3.52
CA ILE A 283 -0.79 19.59 -3.35
C ILE A 283 -0.81 20.74 -4.37
N VAL A 284 -1.10 21.95 -3.89
CA VAL A 284 -1.18 23.15 -4.73
C VAL A 284 0.06 24.01 -4.51
N SER A 285 0.70 24.44 -5.60
CA SER A 285 1.76 25.44 -5.51
C SER A 285 1.21 26.74 -4.89
N PRO A 286 2.00 27.44 -4.06
CA PRO A 286 1.59 28.75 -3.54
C PRO A 286 1.14 29.64 -4.69
N ARG A 287 -0.03 30.28 -4.53
CA ARG A 287 -0.57 31.16 -5.56
C ARG A 287 0.33 32.39 -5.67
N THR A 288 1.15 32.45 -6.72
CA THR A 288 1.83 33.69 -7.09
C THR A 288 0.75 34.66 -7.56
N VAL A 289 0.56 35.77 -6.83
CA VAL A 289 -0.38 36.81 -7.23
C VAL A 289 0.27 37.56 -8.40
N THR A 290 -0.04 37.13 -9.62
CA THR A 290 0.36 37.86 -10.82
C THR A 290 -0.78 38.79 -11.24
N THR A 291 -0.52 40.09 -11.27
CA THR A 291 -1.47 41.16 -11.63
C THR A 291 -1.74 41.26 -13.13
N THR A 292 -1.87 40.12 -13.83
CA THR A 292 -2.14 40.11 -15.28
C THR A 292 -3.53 39.55 -15.55
N ILE A 293 -4.30 40.33 -16.33
CA ILE A 293 -5.65 40.00 -16.79
C ILE A 293 -5.57 38.73 -17.66
N PRO A 294 -6.36 37.67 -17.40
CA PRO A 294 -6.31 36.46 -18.21
C PRO A 294 -6.91 36.74 -19.59
N THR A 295 -6.08 36.68 -20.64
CA THR A 295 -6.57 36.47 -22.01
C THR A 295 -7.27 35.12 -22.08
N SER A 296 -8.45 35.10 -22.69
CA SER A 296 -9.38 33.98 -22.80
C SER A 296 -8.69 32.64 -23.17
N THR A 297 -8.35 31.87 -22.15
CA THR A 297 -8.06 30.43 -22.27
C THR A 297 -9.38 29.66 -22.22
N SER A 298 -9.43 28.51 -22.90
CA SER A 298 -10.59 27.63 -22.83
C SER A 298 -10.96 27.36 -21.37
N ALA A 299 -12.25 27.50 -21.04
CA ALA A 299 -12.72 27.43 -19.66
C ALA A 299 -12.25 26.13 -19.01
N ASP A 300 -11.59 26.22 -17.86
CA ASP A 300 -11.09 25.05 -17.12
C ASP A 300 -12.25 24.08 -16.81
N PRO A 301 -12.12 22.76 -17.04
CA PRO A 301 -13.26 21.84 -16.93
C PRO A 301 -13.89 21.90 -15.53
N THR A 302 -15.21 21.86 -15.53
CA THR A 302 -16.05 22.03 -14.33
C THR A 302 -16.35 20.71 -13.62
N SER A 303 -16.22 19.58 -14.33
CA SER A 303 -16.41 18.22 -13.79
C SER A 303 -15.35 17.24 -14.30
N TYR A 304 -15.19 16.13 -13.59
CA TYR A 304 -14.28 15.05 -13.99
C TYR A 304 -14.64 14.48 -15.35
N LEU A 305 -15.92 14.15 -15.59
CA LEU A 305 -16.38 13.61 -16.88
C LEU A 305 -16.14 14.57 -18.05
N GLU A 306 -16.27 15.87 -17.84
CA GLU A 306 -15.94 16.88 -18.84
C GLU A 306 -14.43 16.89 -19.14
N TRP A 307 -13.59 16.84 -18.09
CA TRP A 307 -12.14 16.75 -18.25
C TRP A 307 -11.72 15.48 -19.03
N VAL A 308 -12.30 14.32 -18.70
CA VAL A 308 -12.04 13.07 -19.43
C VAL A 308 -12.48 13.20 -20.89
N ARG A 309 -13.66 13.73 -21.17
CA ARG A 309 -14.12 13.92 -22.56
C ARG A 309 -13.14 14.78 -23.38
N ARG A 310 -12.68 15.90 -22.82
CA ARG A 310 -11.72 16.79 -23.49
C ARG A 310 -10.35 16.13 -23.72
N SER A 311 -9.96 15.17 -22.87
CA SER A 311 -8.73 14.40 -23.08
C SER A 311 -8.79 13.46 -24.30
N ARG A 312 -10.01 13.12 -24.75
CA ARG A 312 -10.26 12.27 -25.94
C ARG A 312 -10.36 13.07 -27.24
N GLU A 313 -10.52 14.39 -27.15
CA GLU A 313 -10.56 15.25 -28.32
C GLU A 313 -9.14 15.36 -28.91
N PRO A 314 -8.97 15.20 -30.24
CA PRO A 314 -7.68 15.45 -30.87
C PRO A 314 -7.28 16.89 -30.58
N GLN A 315 -6.14 17.09 -29.90
CA GLN A 315 -5.64 18.45 -29.74
C GLN A 315 -5.42 19.05 -31.13
N PRO A 316 -5.89 20.27 -31.40
CA PRO A 316 -5.61 20.93 -32.66
C PRO A 316 -4.08 20.95 -32.83
N THR A 317 -3.61 20.38 -33.94
CA THR A 317 -2.20 20.34 -34.28
C THR A 317 -1.63 21.73 -34.11
N THR A 318 -0.64 21.86 -33.22
CA THR A 318 -0.07 23.15 -32.81
C THR A 318 0.85 23.71 -33.90
N GLY A 319 0.34 23.89 -35.12
CA GLY A 319 1.03 24.58 -36.22
C GLY A 319 1.30 26.06 -35.91
N ALA A 320 0.63 26.64 -34.91
CA ALA A 320 0.77 28.04 -34.53
C ALA A 320 1.86 28.33 -33.48
N VAL A 321 2.28 27.35 -32.67
CA VAL A 321 3.29 27.58 -31.62
C VAL A 321 4.72 27.48 -32.16
N THR A 322 4.95 26.73 -33.24
CA THR A 322 6.24 26.65 -33.93
C THR A 322 6.64 27.99 -34.56
N ALA A 323 5.68 28.77 -35.04
CA ALA A 323 5.93 30.10 -35.63
C ALA A 323 6.37 31.14 -34.57
N LEU A 324 5.82 31.07 -33.35
CA LEU A 324 6.17 31.98 -32.26
C LEU A 324 7.54 31.61 -31.64
N LEU A 325 7.82 30.32 -31.45
CA LEU A 325 9.10 29.83 -30.94
C LEU A 325 10.26 30.12 -31.91
N ASN A 326 10.03 30.05 -33.23
CA ASN A 326 11.04 30.39 -34.22
C ASN A 326 11.36 31.89 -34.27
N ARG A 327 10.40 32.75 -33.90
CA ARG A 327 10.60 34.21 -33.82
C ARG A 327 11.33 34.65 -32.55
N VAL A 328 11.24 33.86 -31.47
CA VAL A 328 11.97 34.11 -30.21
C VAL A 328 13.41 33.55 -30.28
N LYS A 329 13.63 32.45 -31.02
CA LYS A 329 14.98 31.89 -31.26
C LYS A 329 15.88 32.78 -32.11
N SER A 330 15.36 33.75 -32.86
CA SER A 330 16.19 34.67 -33.66
C SER A 330 16.75 35.87 -32.88
N ILE A 331 16.48 35.97 -31.56
CA ILE A 331 16.83 37.14 -30.75
C ILE A 331 17.86 36.83 -29.65
N LEU A 332 18.16 35.55 -29.37
CA LEU A 332 19.07 35.17 -28.28
C LEU A 332 20.23 34.30 -28.79
N THR A 333 21.45 34.83 -28.65
CA THR A 333 22.71 34.14 -28.93
C THR A 333 22.97 32.99 -27.95
N PRO A 334 23.76 31.97 -28.33
CA PRO A 334 23.88 30.74 -27.57
C PRO A 334 24.88 30.91 -26.42
N THR A 335 24.43 30.70 -25.19
CA THR A 335 25.33 30.39 -24.07
C THR A 335 25.08 28.95 -23.67
N GLN A 336 26.12 28.13 -23.74
CA GLN A 336 26.11 26.70 -23.43
C GLN A 336 25.63 26.46 -22.00
N VAL A 337 24.68 25.54 -21.83
CA VAL A 337 24.45 24.87 -20.53
C VAL A 337 24.31 23.38 -20.79
N THR A 338 25.33 22.65 -20.36
CA THR A 338 25.39 21.20 -20.24
C THR A 338 24.35 20.74 -19.21
N ILE A 339 23.45 19.82 -19.58
CA ILE A 339 22.54 19.15 -18.64
C ILE A 339 23.17 17.81 -18.26
N THR A 340 23.70 17.75 -17.05
CA THR A 340 24.06 16.50 -16.37
C THR A 340 22.77 15.82 -15.90
N SER A 341 22.56 14.55 -16.25
CA SER A 341 21.47 13.75 -15.70
C SER A 341 21.81 13.33 -14.27
N CYS A 342 20.91 13.62 -13.32
CA CYS A 342 20.93 12.99 -12.01
C CYS A 342 19.68 12.11 -11.87
N PHE A 343 19.90 10.81 -11.80
CA PHE A 343 18.96 9.83 -11.28
C PHE A 343 18.61 10.20 -9.83
N ILE A 344 17.32 10.30 -9.51
CA ILE A 344 16.86 10.37 -8.11
C ILE A 344 16.12 9.07 -7.82
N ALA A 345 16.75 8.28 -6.96
CA ALA A 345 16.20 7.08 -6.37
C ALA A 345 15.00 7.42 -5.45
N SER A 346 13.94 6.62 -5.56
CA SER A 346 12.75 6.71 -4.72
C SER A 346 13.08 6.34 -3.27
N CYS A 347 12.89 7.29 -2.34
CA CYS A 347 12.90 7.04 -0.91
C CYS A 347 11.49 7.27 -0.35
N SER A 348 10.97 6.25 0.32
CA SER A 348 9.71 6.26 1.06
C SER A 348 9.69 7.36 2.12
N ALA A 349 8.60 8.11 2.15
CA ALA A 349 8.42 9.29 2.99
C ALA A 349 8.38 8.93 4.49
N THR A 350 9.30 9.52 5.25
CA THR A 350 9.03 9.97 6.62
C THR A 350 8.91 11.48 6.53
N ALA A 351 7.72 12.05 6.78
CA ALA A 351 7.54 13.49 6.80
C ALA A 351 7.13 13.91 8.22
N VAL A 352 8.13 14.30 9.00
CA VAL A 352 7.93 15.29 10.07
C VAL A 352 7.68 16.62 9.37
N MET A 353 6.43 17.07 9.37
CA MET A 353 6.06 18.39 8.85
C MET A 353 6.42 19.45 9.89
N ASN A 354 7.44 20.26 9.59
CA ASN A 354 7.49 21.61 10.13
C ASN A 354 7.95 22.58 9.04
N THR A 355 7.00 23.06 8.23
CA THR A 355 7.03 24.38 7.57
C THR A 355 5.60 24.76 7.20
N GLY A 356 5.20 26.00 7.51
CA GLY A 356 3.81 26.48 7.50
C GLY A 356 3.10 26.45 6.13
N ARG A 357 2.56 25.28 5.75
CA ARG A 357 1.62 25.12 4.63
C ARG A 357 0.21 24.88 5.17
N ARG A 358 -0.78 25.60 4.65
CA ARG A 358 -2.20 25.35 4.97
C ARG A 358 -2.66 24.11 4.20
N LEU A 359 -3.03 23.06 4.94
CA LEU A 359 -3.61 21.83 4.42
C LEU A 359 -5.14 21.98 4.34
N LYS A 360 -5.74 21.54 3.24
CA LYS A 360 -7.20 21.41 3.12
C LYS A 360 -7.52 19.92 3.07
N VAL A 361 -8.00 19.37 4.18
CA VAL A 361 -8.39 17.95 4.30
C VAL A 361 -9.88 17.84 3.97
N LYS A 362 -10.24 16.96 3.04
CA LYS A 362 -11.63 16.52 2.84
C LYS A 362 -11.68 15.02 3.12
N GLY A 363 -12.37 14.63 4.18
CA GLY A 363 -12.71 13.22 4.45
C GLY A 363 -14.18 12.97 4.13
N GLN A 364 -14.48 11.88 3.44
CA GLN A 364 -15.84 11.33 3.34
C GLN A 364 -15.81 9.90 3.91
N PRO A 365 -16.77 9.53 4.78
CA PRO A 365 -16.94 8.14 5.19
C PRO A 365 -17.53 7.33 4.05
N LEU A 366 -16.98 6.15 3.77
CA LEU A 366 -17.59 5.15 2.90
C LEU A 366 -18.23 4.06 3.79
N PRO A 367 -19.46 3.62 3.49
CA PRO A 367 -20.11 2.54 4.24
C PRO A 367 -19.38 1.21 4.01
N CYS A 368 -19.24 0.40 5.06
CA CYS A 368 -18.83 -1.00 4.94
C CYS A 368 -20.02 -1.83 4.40
N PRO A 369 -19.77 -2.78 3.48
CA PRO A 369 -20.77 -3.76 3.05
C PRO A 369 -21.06 -4.81 4.13
#